data_AF-A0A6M1YHG1-F1
#
_entry.id   AF-A0A6M1YHG1-F1
#
_cell.length_a   1.000
_cell.length_b   1.000
_cell.length_c   1.000
_cell.angle_alpha   90.00
_cell.angle_beta   90.00
_cell.angle_gamma   90.00
#
_symmetry.space_group_name_H-M   'P 1'
#
loop_
_entity.id
_entity.type
_entity.pdbx_description
1 polymer ?
#
loop_
_entity_poly.entity_id
_entity_poly.type
_entity_poly.pdbx_seq_one_letter_code
_entity_poly.pdbx_strand_id
1 'polypeptide(L)'
;MLIFSVILLSIVALIFLLMIASYVGLWFRAFVSGTPIQLFNIIGMSLRKIPPKLIVDTRIMSYKAGLKQIGVQDLETHYLAGGKVLDVVQAMIAADKANIPLDWRQATAIDLAGRNIFEAVKTSVYPKVIDCPARKDGEWIVAVARDGIQLLCRARVTVRTNIAQLVGGATEETIIARVGEGIVTAIGQCKTHQEVLADPQLISELVLNKGLDAQTAYEILSIDIADINVGENIGARLREAQAKSDMEIARAKAEEKRAFAVATKQENEAKIPLAMAKAFEAGNLGIMQYTKLKNIEADTHMREQIGKEVRVD
;
A
#
# COMPACT_ATOMS: atom_id res chain seq x y z
N MET A 1 32.45 71.70 19.64
CA MET A 1 31.57 70.83 20.46
C MET A 1 30.11 71.00 20.07
N LEU A 2 29.45 72.14 20.32
CA LEU A 2 28.04 72.39 19.98
C LEU A 2 27.64 72.10 18.51
N ILE A 3 28.40 72.57 17.54
CA ILE A 3 28.11 72.33 16.10
C ILE A 3 28.15 70.83 15.76
N PHE A 4 29.09 70.09 16.36
CA PHE A 4 29.23 68.66 16.16
C PHE A 4 28.05 67.89 16.80
N SER A 5 27.57 68.34 17.96
CA SER A 5 26.38 67.81 18.63
C SER A 5 25.10 68.03 17.81
N VAL A 6 24.95 69.21 17.20
CA VAL A 6 23.79 69.55 16.36
C VAL A 6 23.78 68.75 15.06
N ILE A 7 24.94 68.57 14.42
CA ILE A 7 25.07 67.73 13.22
C ILE A 7 24.74 66.27 13.54
N LEU A 8 25.24 65.76 14.67
CA LEU A 8 24.93 64.39 15.11
C LEU A 8 23.43 64.21 15.40
N LEU A 9 22.80 65.17 16.09
CA LEU A 9 21.37 65.12 16.39
C LEU A 9 20.51 65.20 15.11
N SER A 10 20.91 66.02 14.15
CA SER A 10 20.28 66.13 12.83
C SER A 10 20.35 64.82 12.04
N ILE A 11 21.51 64.15 12.04
CA ILE A 11 21.69 62.86 11.37
C ILE A 11 20.81 61.79 12.05
N VAL A 12 20.77 61.75 13.39
CA VAL A 12 19.90 60.82 14.13
C VAL A 12 18.42 61.09 13.83
N ALA A 13 18.00 62.35 13.81
CA ALA A 13 16.64 62.74 13.45
C ALA A 13 16.29 62.35 12.00
N LEU A 14 17.22 62.51 11.06
CA LEU A 14 17.04 62.12 9.66
C LEU A 14 16.90 60.59 9.50
N ILE A 15 17.73 59.80 10.18
CA ILE A 15 17.64 58.34 10.18
C ILE A 15 16.30 57.89 10.77
N PHE A 16 15.88 58.50 11.88
CA PHE A 16 14.60 58.21 12.51
C PHE A 16 13.41 58.54 11.60
N LEU A 17 13.48 59.67 10.88
CA LEU A 17 12.48 60.05 9.89
C LEU A 17 12.40 59.06 8.73
N LEU A 18 13.54 58.60 8.19
CA LEU A 18 13.59 57.59 7.13
C LEU A 18 13.02 56.24 7.59
N MET A 19 13.27 55.85 8.85
CA MET A 19 12.64 54.67 9.43
C MET A 19 11.12 54.79 9.47
N ILE A 20 10.59 55.90 9.97
CA ILE A 20 9.13 56.14 10.05
C ILE A 20 8.50 56.23 8.66
N ALA A 21 9.18 56.85 7.69
CA ALA A 21 8.68 57.00 6.33
C ALA A 21 8.31 55.65 5.68
N SER A 22 9.08 54.59 5.96
CA SER A 22 8.78 53.24 5.46
C SER A 22 7.43 52.70 5.97
N TYR A 23 7.11 52.93 7.24
CA TYR A 23 5.85 52.51 7.88
C TYR A 23 4.66 53.34 7.40
N VAL A 24 4.86 54.65 7.24
CA VAL A 24 3.84 55.56 6.69
C VAL A 24 3.50 55.18 5.25
N GLY A 25 4.48 54.77 4.45
CA GLY A 25 4.26 54.28 3.08
C GLY A 25 3.38 53.03 3.03
N LEU A 26 3.63 52.04 3.90
CA LEU A 26 2.79 50.83 4.02
C LEU A 26 1.38 51.17 4.49
N TRP A 27 1.27 52.04 5.50
CA TRP A 27 0.00 52.53 6.02
C TRP A 27 -0.86 53.20 4.93
N PHE A 28 -0.23 54.11 4.16
CA PHE A 28 -0.90 54.82 3.08
C PHE A 28 -1.38 53.86 1.99
N ARG A 29 -0.57 52.88 1.61
CA ARG A 29 -0.96 51.84 0.64
C ARG A 29 -2.18 51.03 1.11
N ALA A 30 -2.22 50.68 2.39
CA ALA A 30 -3.34 49.96 2.99
C ALA A 30 -4.61 50.83 3.01
N PHE A 31 -4.49 52.10 3.37
CA PHE A 31 -5.58 53.08 3.39
C PHE A 31 -6.20 53.28 2.00
N VAL A 32 -5.37 53.58 0.99
CA VAL A 32 -5.83 53.78 -0.40
C VAL A 32 -6.45 52.51 -0.99
N SER A 33 -6.00 51.34 -0.55
CA SER A 33 -6.55 50.06 -1.00
C SER A 33 -7.88 49.67 -0.33
N GLY A 34 -8.43 50.51 0.56
CA GLY A 34 -9.69 50.24 1.26
C GLY A 34 -9.55 49.34 2.50
N THR A 35 -8.32 49.04 2.93
CA THR A 35 -8.02 48.25 4.12
C THR A 35 -7.29 49.12 5.15
N PRO A 36 -7.99 50.04 5.85
CA PRO A 36 -7.33 50.90 6.83
C PRO A 36 -6.77 50.06 7.98
N ILE A 37 -5.45 50.10 8.15
CA ILE A 37 -4.73 49.49 9.27
C ILE A 37 -4.22 50.65 10.12
N GLN A 38 -4.33 50.57 11.45
CA GLN A 38 -3.81 51.62 12.32
C GLN A 38 -2.28 51.65 12.25
N LEU A 39 -1.68 52.85 12.18
CA LEU A 39 -0.24 53.02 12.07
C LEU A 39 0.51 52.35 13.24
N PHE A 40 -0.05 52.42 14.45
CA PHE A 40 0.48 51.74 15.64
C PHE A 40 0.55 50.21 15.48
N ASN A 41 -0.40 49.59 14.77
CA ASN A 41 -0.38 48.14 14.55
C ASN A 41 0.77 47.75 13.61
N ILE A 42 1.05 48.54 12.57
CA ILE A 42 2.16 48.30 11.63
C ILE A 42 3.51 48.41 12.34
N ILE A 43 3.68 49.40 13.20
CA ILE A 43 4.89 49.53 14.04
C ILE A 43 4.98 48.36 15.03
N GLY A 44 3.85 47.99 15.65
CA GLY A 44 3.75 46.87 16.58
C GLY A 44 4.05 45.50 15.95
N MET A 45 3.84 45.31 14.65
CA MET A 45 4.25 44.11 13.91
C MET A 45 5.78 43.93 13.94
N SER A 46 6.53 44.99 13.62
CA SER A 46 8.00 44.96 13.65
C SER A 46 8.53 44.63 15.03
N LEU A 47 7.90 45.18 16.09
CA LEU A 47 8.30 44.92 17.47
C LEU A 47 8.09 43.44 17.87
N ARG A 48 7.06 42.80 17.32
CA ARG A 48 6.78 41.36 17.47
C ARG A 48 7.55 40.47 16.50
N LYS A 49 8.52 41.03 15.76
CA LYS A 49 9.32 40.35 14.72
C LYS A 49 8.48 39.78 13.56
N ILE A 50 7.33 40.40 13.27
CA ILE A 50 6.47 40.07 12.13
C ILE A 50 6.81 41.05 10.99
N PRO A 51 7.09 40.58 9.76
CA PRO A 51 7.39 41.45 8.63
C PRO A 51 6.14 42.25 8.20
N PRO A 52 6.08 43.58 8.43
CA PRO A 52 4.85 44.34 8.21
C PRO A 52 4.43 44.38 6.75
N LYS A 53 5.41 44.44 5.83
CA LYS A 53 5.16 44.44 4.38
C LYS A 53 4.37 43.20 3.94
N LEU A 54 4.76 42.01 4.42
CA LEU A 54 4.10 40.76 4.10
C LEU A 54 2.63 40.78 4.54
N ILE A 55 2.37 41.19 5.78
CA ILE A 55 1.02 41.22 6.35
C ILE A 55 0.13 42.25 5.64
N VAL A 56 0.65 43.46 5.40
CA VAL A 56 -0.08 44.54 4.73
C VAL A 56 -0.41 44.15 3.29
N ASP A 57 0.58 43.70 2.51
CA ASP A 57 0.37 43.32 1.11
C ASP A 57 -0.60 42.11 1.02
N THR A 58 -0.48 41.13 1.92
CA THR A 58 -1.40 39.97 1.97
C THR A 58 -2.82 40.37 2.40
N ARG A 59 -2.97 41.31 3.33
CA ARG A 59 -4.28 41.85 3.73
C ARG A 59 -4.97 42.60 2.59
N ILE A 60 -4.22 43.40 1.85
CA ILE A 60 -4.73 44.09 0.66
C ILE A 60 -5.19 43.06 -0.38
N MET A 61 -4.40 42.01 -0.60
CA MET A 61 -4.71 40.92 -1.53
C MET A 61 -6.00 40.19 -1.14
N SER A 62 -6.13 39.75 0.12
CA SER A 62 -7.33 39.05 0.59
C SER A 62 -8.58 39.93 0.50
N TYR A 63 -8.48 41.19 0.89
CA TYR A 63 -9.61 42.13 0.85
C TYR A 63 -10.09 42.40 -0.59
N LYS A 64 -9.16 42.67 -1.51
CA LYS A 64 -9.49 42.90 -2.93
C LYS A 64 -10.05 41.67 -3.62
N ALA A 65 -9.72 40.47 -3.13
CA ALA A 65 -10.26 39.22 -3.61
C ALA A 65 -11.64 38.86 -3.02
N GLY A 66 -12.21 39.70 -2.13
CA GLY A 66 -13.52 39.45 -1.53
C GLY A 66 -13.48 38.74 -0.16
N LEU A 67 -12.30 38.29 0.28
CA LEU A 67 -12.08 37.62 1.58
C LEU A 67 -11.98 38.64 2.73
N LYS A 68 -13.05 39.41 2.94
CA LYS A 68 -13.09 40.53 3.90
C LYS A 68 -12.99 40.09 5.37
N GLN A 69 -13.39 38.85 5.65
CA GLN A 69 -13.41 38.23 6.98
C GLN A 69 -12.02 38.04 7.61
N ILE A 70 -10.96 38.01 6.80
CA ILE A 70 -9.60 37.78 7.30
C ILE A 70 -9.05 39.06 7.93
N GLY A 71 -8.88 39.05 9.26
CA GLY A 71 -8.35 40.18 10.01
C GLY A 71 -6.82 40.28 9.92
N VAL A 72 -6.29 41.45 10.29
CA VAL A 72 -4.83 41.63 10.43
C VAL A 72 -4.27 40.74 11.54
N GLN A 73 -5.00 40.65 12.66
CA GLN A 73 -4.64 39.81 13.80
C GLN A 73 -4.55 38.33 13.41
N ASP A 74 -5.47 37.84 12.56
CA ASP A 74 -5.46 36.46 12.10
C ASP A 74 -4.19 36.11 11.29
N LEU A 75 -3.79 37.03 10.39
CA LEU A 75 -2.57 36.90 9.59
C LEU A 75 -1.32 36.90 10.49
N GLU A 76 -1.29 37.77 11.49
CA GLU A 76 -0.21 37.85 12.46
C GLU A 76 -0.12 36.59 13.33
N THR A 77 -1.25 36.11 13.85
CA THR A 77 -1.33 34.90 14.67
C THR A 77 -0.83 33.69 13.88
N HIS A 78 -1.24 33.55 12.62
CA HIS A 78 -0.79 32.45 11.78
C HIS A 78 0.72 32.54 11.45
N TYR A 79 1.24 33.75 11.18
CA TYR A 79 2.68 33.95 10.99
C TYR A 79 3.49 33.58 12.23
N LEU A 80 3.04 34.01 13.42
CA LEU A 80 3.70 33.69 14.69
C LEU A 80 3.66 32.19 15.01
N ALA A 81 2.64 31.48 14.53
CA ALA A 81 2.58 30.02 14.61
C ALA A 81 3.54 29.31 13.63
N GLY A 82 4.31 30.06 12.82
CA GLY A 82 5.24 29.52 11.83
C GLY A 82 4.61 29.21 10.47
N GLY A 83 3.38 29.67 10.24
CA GLY A 83 2.64 29.40 9.01
C GLY A 83 2.98 30.33 7.84
N LYS A 84 2.66 29.89 6.63
CA LYS A 84 2.92 30.58 5.37
C LYS A 84 1.70 31.42 4.94
N VAL A 85 1.59 32.60 5.54
CA VAL A 85 0.46 33.53 5.36
C VAL A 85 0.11 33.80 3.88
N LEU A 86 1.11 34.02 3.03
CA LEU A 86 0.88 34.32 1.61
C LEU A 86 0.27 33.11 0.87
N ASP A 87 0.81 31.92 1.10
CA ASP A 87 0.37 30.68 0.45
C ASP A 87 -1.07 30.34 0.85
N VAL A 88 -1.42 30.51 2.13
CA VAL A 88 -2.78 30.31 2.64
C VAL A 88 -3.77 31.26 1.96
N VAL A 89 -3.46 32.55 1.92
CA VAL A 89 -4.36 33.53 1.28
C VAL A 89 -4.50 33.28 -0.21
N GLN A 90 -3.41 32.97 -0.92
CA GLN A 90 -3.48 32.65 -2.34
C GLN A 90 -4.32 31.40 -2.61
N ALA A 91 -4.17 30.36 -1.79
CA ALA A 91 -4.97 29.15 -1.90
C ALA A 91 -6.45 29.40 -1.60
N MET A 92 -6.76 30.23 -0.59
CA MET A 92 -8.14 30.63 -0.30
C MET A 92 -8.78 31.44 -1.43
N ILE A 93 -8.02 32.34 -2.07
CA ILE A 93 -8.50 33.09 -3.24
C ILE A 93 -8.79 32.13 -4.40
N ALA A 94 -7.92 31.15 -4.62
CA ALA A 94 -8.13 30.14 -5.64
C ALA A 94 -9.36 29.27 -5.34
N ALA A 95 -9.56 28.88 -4.07
CA ALA A 95 -10.70 28.10 -3.62
C ALA A 95 -12.02 28.87 -3.80
N ASP A 96 -12.08 30.13 -3.39
CA ASP A 96 -13.25 31.01 -3.53
C ASP A 96 -13.67 31.17 -5.00
N LYS A 97 -12.70 31.44 -5.89
CA LYS A 97 -12.96 31.52 -7.34
C LYS A 97 -13.43 30.21 -7.96
N ALA A 98 -13.06 29.07 -7.36
CA ALA A 98 -13.48 27.75 -7.77
C ALA A 98 -14.75 27.25 -7.06
N ASN A 99 -15.41 28.09 -6.24
CA ASN A 99 -16.55 27.73 -5.40
C ASN A 99 -16.28 26.56 -4.44
N ILE A 100 -15.05 26.43 -3.95
CA ILE A 100 -14.66 25.43 -2.97
C ILE A 100 -14.79 26.04 -1.56
N PRO A 101 -15.60 25.46 -0.66
CA PRO A 101 -15.70 25.96 0.71
C PRO A 101 -14.40 25.70 1.45
N LEU A 102 -13.65 26.77 1.75
CA LEU A 102 -12.41 26.73 2.51
C LEU A 102 -12.38 27.88 3.52
N ASP A 103 -12.52 27.53 4.80
CA ASP A 103 -12.50 28.50 5.88
C ASP A 103 -11.07 28.85 6.31
N TRP A 104 -10.87 30.06 6.85
CA TRP A 104 -9.56 30.51 7.36
C TRP A 104 -8.95 29.53 8.38
N ARG A 105 -9.76 29.05 9.32
CA ARG A 105 -9.33 28.09 10.36
C ARG A 105 -8.87 26.77 9.74
N GLN A 106 -9.56 26.31 8.70
CA GLN A 106 -9.23 25.06 8.02
C GLN A 106 -7.97 25.22 7.17
N ALA A 107 -7.86 26.31 6.41
CA ALA A 107 -6.70 26.61 5.59
C ALA A 107 -5.43 26.70 6.45
N THR A 108 -5.47 27.45 7.55
CA THR A 108 -4.34 27.55 8.49
C THR A 108 -3.98 26.22 9.16
N ALA A 109 -4.97 25.37 9.47
CA ALA A 109 -4.71 24.04 10.00
C ALA A 109 -4.00 23.13 8.98
N ILE A 110 -4.35 23.22 7.69
CA ILE A 110 -3.70 22.45 6.62
C ILE A 110 -2.24 22.90 6.45
N ASP A 111 -1.96 24.21 6.45
CA ASP A 111 -0.58 24.72 6.35
C ASP A 111 0.28 24.27 7.53
N LEU A 112 -0.24 24.41 8.77
CA LEU A 112 0.48 24.01 9.98
C LEU A 112 0.70 22.48 10.07
N ALA A 113 -0.15 21.68 9.43
CA ALA A 113 0.06 20.24 9.25
C ALA A 113 1.17 19.90 8.22
N GLY A 114 1.78 20.92 7.61
CA GLY A 114 2.84 20.78 6.61
C GLY A 114 2.35 20.31 5.25
N ARG A 115 1.04 20.45 4.95
CA ARG A 115 0.45 20.08 3.66
C ARG A 115 0.43 21.29 2.73
N ASN A 116 0.61 21.04 1.43
CA ASN A 116 0.53 22.09 0.43
C ASN A 116 -0.94 22.40 0.09
N ILE A 117 -1.48 23.48 0.66
CA ILE A 117 -2.88 23.88 0.43
C ILE A 117 -3.12 24.24 -1.03
N PHE A 118 -2.17 24.92 -1.66
CA PHE A 118 -2.34 25.37 -3.04
C PHE A 118 -2.47 24.17 -4.00
N GLU A 119 -1.65 23.14 -3.79
CA GLU A 119 -1.78 21.88 -4.52
C GLU A 119 -3.10 21.18 -4.23
N ALA A 120 -3.52 21.11 -2.96
CA ALA A 120 -4.81 20.53 -2.58
C ALA A 120 -6.01 21.22 -3.25
N VAL A 121 -6.04 22.55 -3.28
CA VAL A 121 -7.09 23.32 -3.98
C VAL A 121 -7.01 23.04 -5.48
N LYS A 122 -5.82 23.03 -6.06
CA LYS A 122 -5.62 22.73 -7.49
C LYS A 122 -6.14 21.34 -7.84
N THR A 123 -5.84 20.32 -7.04
CA THR A 123 -6.30 18.94 -7.25
C THR A 123 -7.79 18.76 -7.00
N SER A 124 -8.40 19.62 -6.18
CA SER A 124 -9.86 19.67 -6.02
C SER A 124 -10.56 20.19 -7.27
N VAL A 125 -9.97 21.16 -7.98
CA VAL A 125 -10.49 21.69 -9.26
C VAL A 125 -10.14 20.80 -10.46
N TYR A 126 -8.89 20.33 -10.50
CA TYR A 126 -8.33 19.52 -11.57
C TYR A 126 -7.93 18.16 -10.99
N PRO A 127 -8.77 17.12 -11.14
CA PRO A 127 -8.48 15.80 -10.62
C PRO A 127 -7.12 15.28 -11.06
N LYS A 128 -6.45 14.57 -10.16
CA LYS A 128 -5.16 13.93 -10.39
C LYS A 128 -5.38 12.46 -10.67
N VAL A 129 -4.61 11.91 -11.61
CA VAL A 129 -4.61 10.46 -11.90
C VAL A 129 -3.45 9.82 -11.15
N ILE A 130 -3.76 8.75 -10.43
CA ILE A 130 -2.80 7.94 -9.66
C ILE A 130 -2.81 6.53 -10.26
N ASP A 131 -1.63 6.01 -10.59
CA ASP A 131 -1.49 4.63 -11.06
C ASP A 131 -1.54 3.66 -9.87
N CYS A 132 -2.28 2.55 -10.02
CA CYS A 132 -2.41 1.47 -9.05
C CYS A 132 -2.03 0.15 -9.76
N PRO A 133 -0.87 -0.48 -9.44
CA PRO A 133 0.07 -0.14 -8.38
C PRO A 133 0.93 1.10 -8.70
N ALA A 134 1.57 1.67 -7.68
CA ALA A 134 2.30 2.95 -7.73
C ALA A 134 3.57 2.89 -8.60
N ARG A 135 3.41 2.85 -9.92
CA ARG A 135 4.39 3.06 -11.00
C ARG A 135 5.88 2.84 -10.61
N LYS A 136 6.20 1.69 -10.02
CA LYS A 136 7.52 1.06 -10.09
C LYS A 136 7.45 0.08 -11.25
N ASP A 137 8.31 0.28 -12.25
CA ASP A 137 8.24 -0.42 -13.52
C ASP A 137 8.03 -1.93 -13.33
N GLY A 138 6.93 -2.45 -13.89
CA GLY A 138 6.64 -3.88 -13.91
C GLY A 138 5.67 -4.40 -12.85
N GLU A 139 5.25 -3.59 -11.87
CA GLU A 139 4.27 -4.08 -10.88
C GLU A 139 2.86 -4.23 -11.47
N TRP A 140 2.17 -5.29 -11.05
CA TRP A 140 0.79 -5.62 -11.41
C TRP A 140 0.04 -5.99 -10.13
N ILE A 141 -1.24 -5.67 -10.08
CA ILE A 141 -2.13 -6.26 -9.09
C ILE A 141 -2.38 -7.70 -9.54
N VAL A 142 -1.96 -8.65 -8.71
CA VAL A 142 -2.07 -10.08 -9.00
C VAL A 142 -3.28 -10.63 -8.27
N ALA A 143 -4.20 -11.25 -9.00
CA ALA A 143 -5.36 -11.93 -8.44
C ALA A 143 -5.63 -13.24 -9.17
N VAL A 144 -6.38 -14.14 -8.53
CA VAL A 144 -6.76 -15.44 -9.12
C VAL A 144 -8.28 -15.54 -9.11
N ALA A 145 -8.86 -15.80 -10.28
CA ALA A 145 -10.30 -16.05 -10.41
C ALA A 145 -10.67 -17.45 -9.89
N ARG A 146 -11.96 -17.73 -9.69
CA ARG A 146 -12.41 -19.01 -9.09
C ARG A 146 -12.10 -20.25 -9.94
N ASP A 147 -11.87 -20.07 -11.23
CA ASP A 147 -11.42 -21.12 -12.15
C ASP A 147 -9.91 -21.45 -12.00
N GLY A 148 -9.20 -20.74 -11.12
CA GLY A 148 -7.79 -20.97 -10.81
C GLY A 148 -6.83 -20.28 -11.78
N ILE A 149 -7.32 -19.38 -12.64
CA ILE A 149 -6.50 -18.63 -13.59
C ILE A 149 -6.11 -17.28 -12.98
N GLN A 150 -4.82 -16.97 -13.07
CA GLN A 150 -4.26 -15.72 -12.60
C GLN A 150 -4.54 -14.59 -13.59
N LEU A 151 -4.87 -13.42 -13.06
CA LEU A 151 -5.01 -12.17 -13.81
C LEU A 151 -4.06 -11.12 -13.22
N LEU A 152 -3.37 -10.44 -14.12
CA LEU A 152 -2.45 -9.33 -13.85
C LEU A 152 -3.16 -8.04 -14.26
N CYS A 153 -3.50 -7.19 -13.31
CA CYS A 153 -4.32 -6.01 -13.54
C CYS A 153 -3.56 -4.73 -13.20
N ARG A 154 -3.78 -3.67 -13.98
CA ARG A 154 -3.36 -2.30 -13.67
C ARG A 154 -4.56 -1.39 -13.73
N ALA A 155 -4.66 -0.48 -12.77
CA ALA A 155 -5.74 0.51 -12.72
C ALA A 155 -5.17 1.93 -12.63
N ARG A 156 -5.95 2.88 -13.14
CA ARG A 156 -5.76 4.32 -12.95
C ARG A 156 -6.90 4.83 -12.09
N VAL A 157 -6.56 5.47 -10.99
CA VAL A 157 -7.53 6.04 -10.06
C VAL A 157 -7.52 7.54 -10.25
N THR A 158 -8.66 8.09 -10.68
CA THR A 158 -8.84 9.53 -10.76
C THR A 158 -9.35 10.02 -9.42
N VAL A 159 -8.57 10.85 -8.74
CA VAL A 159 -8.89 11.37 -7.42
C VAL A 159 -8.95 12.89 -7.43
N ARG A 160 -9.82 13.45 -6.60
CA ARG A 160 -9.79 14.88 -6.23
C ARG A 160 -9.53 15.02 -4.75
N THR A 161 -8.95 16.14 -4.31
CA THR A 161 -8.67 16.34 -2.89
C THR A 161 -9.95 16.66 -2.13
N ASN A 162 -10.18 15.95 -1.03
CA ASN A 162 -11.22 16.26 -0.06
C ASN A 162 -10.66 17.24 0.99
N ILE A 163 -10.93 18.52 0.79
CA ILE A 163 -10.41 19.60 1.64
C ILE A 163 -10.84 19.44 3.11
N ALA A 164 -12.02 18.87 3.37
CA ALA A 164 -12.54 18.62 4.72
C ALA A 164 -11.72 17.58 5.50
N GLN A 165 -11.16 16.59 4.81
CA GLN A 165 -10.42 15.46 5.41
C GLN A 165 -8.92 15.50 5.11
N LEU A 166 -8.41 16.61 4.59
CA LEU A 166 -7.00 16.75 4.23
C LEU A 166 -6.05 16.68 5.43
N VAL A 167 -6.51 17.11 6.61
CA VAL A 167 -5.77 17.00 7.87
C VAL A 167 -6.24 15.74 8.62
N GLY A 168 -5.33 14.80 8.84
CA GLY A 168 -5.60 13.55 9.55
C GLY A 168 -6.20 12.43 8.69
N GLY A 169 -6.59 12.71 7.44
CA GLY A 169 -7.02 11.69 6.48
C GLY A 169 -5.85 10.88 5.94
N ALA A 170 -6.16 9.66 5.49
CA ALA A 170 -5.19 8.78 4.84
C ALA A 170 -4.73 9.34 3.48
N THR A 171 -3.49 9.04 3.09
CA THR A 171 -2.83 9.57 1.89
C THR A 171 -3.03 8.67 0.66
N GLU A 172 -2.45 9.07 -0.48
CA GLU A 172 -2.47 8.34 -1.76
C GLU A 172 -2.08 6.86 -1.59
N GLU A 173 -1.08 6.56 -0.77
CA GLU A 173 -0.62 5.18 -0.52
C GLU A 173 -1.74 4.27 0.03
N THR A 174 -2.58 4.81 0.92
CA THR A 174 -3.70 4.05 1.49
C THR A 174 -4.79 3.82 0.45
N ILE A 175 -5.03 4.79 -0.44
CA ILE A 175 -5.99 4.64 -1.54
C ILE A 175 -5.50 3.56 -2.50
N ILE A 176 -4.22 3.58 -2.88
CA ILE A 176 -3.63 2.56 -3.76
C ILE A 176 -3.77 1.17 -3.15
N ALA A 177 -3.50 1.02 -1.85
CA ALA A 177 -3.64 -0.26 -1.15
C ALA A 177 -5.11 -0.74 -1.11
N ARG A 178 -6.05 0.13 -0.76
CA ARG A 178 -7.48 -0.19 -0.69
C ARG A 178 -8.09 -0.51 -2.06
N VAL A 179 -7.72 0.26 -3.08
CA VAL A 179 -8.13 -0.02 -4.47
C VAL A 179 -7.52 -1.34 -4.95
N GLY A 180 -6.24 -1.59 -4.64
CA GLY A 180 -5.60 -2.88 -4.93
C GLY A 180 -6.32 -4.06 -4.28
N GLU A 181 -6.62 -3.98 -2.99
CA GLU A 181 -7.41 -4.98 -2.25
C GLU A 181 -8.80 -5.17 -2.87
N GLY A 182 -9.46 -4.07 -3.21
CA GLY A 182 -10.75 -4.06 -3.88
C GLY A 182 -10.71 -4.85 -5.18
N ILE A 183 -9.73 -4.55 -6.04
CA ILE A 183 -9.53 -5.21 -7.34
C ILE A 183 -9.25 -6.70 -7.16
N VAL A 184 -8.36 -7.08 -6.23
CA VAL A 184 -8.08 -8.49 -5.92
C VAL A 184 -9.36 -9.23 -5.50
N THR A 185 -10.16 -8.59 -4.65
CA THR A 185 -11.42 -9.17 -4.18
C THR A 185 -12.43 -9.32 -5.32
N ALA A 186 -12.56 -8.33 -6.19
CA ALA A 186 -13.50 -8.36 -7.32
C ALA A 186 -13.14 -9.50 -8.30
N ILE A 187 -11.86 -9.64 -8.65
CA ILE A 187 -11.38 -10.73 -9.50
C ILE A 187 -11.63 -12.09 -8.84
N GLY A 188 -11.36 -12.24 -7.55
CA GLY A 188 -11.60 -13.49 -6.81
C GLY A 188 -13.08 -13.88 -6.65
N GLN A 189 -14.02 -12.94 -6.86
CA GLN A 189 -15.45 -13.22 -6.84
C GLN A 189 -15.99 -13.71 -8.19
N CYS A 190 -15.28 -13.45 -9.29
CA CYS A 190 -15.66 -13.88 -10.63
C CYS A 190 -15.55 -15.39 -10.77
N LYS A 191 -16.50 -16.00 -11.50
CA LYS A 191 -16.52 -17.46 -11.67
C LYS A 191 -15.42 -17.92 -12.61
N THR A 192 -15.16 -17.13 -13.65
CA THR A 192 -14.14 -17.42 -14.65
C THR A 192 -13.35 -16.16 -14.99
N HIS A 193 -12.09 -16.31 -15.39
CA HIS A 193 -11.28 -15.20 -15.88
C HIS A 193 -11.86 -14.53 -17.13
N GLN A 194 -12.66 -15.27 -17.92
CA GLN A 194 -13.30 -14.75 -19.13
C GLN A 194 -14.34 -13.67 -18.83
N GLU A 195 -15.07 -13.76 -17.71
CA GLU A 195 -16.03 -12.73 -17.30
C GLU A 195 -15.34 -11.37 -17.15
N VAL A 196 -14.15 -11.37 -16.53
CA VAL A 196 -13.36 -10.15 -16.30
C VAL A 196 -12.77 -9.59 -17.59
N LEU A 197 -12.35 -10.46 -18.52
CA LEU A 197 -11.80 -10.06 -19.82
C LEU A 197 -12.88 -9.54 -20.77
N ALA A 198 -14.11 -10.07 -20.66
CA ALA A 198 -15.23 -9.63 -21.47
C ALA A 198 -15.69 -8.22 -21.07
N ASP A 199 -15.69 -7.92 -19.76
CA ASP A 199 -16.04 -6.61 -19.24
C ASP A 199 -15.20 -6.22 -18.01
N PRO A 200 -14.08 -5.49 -18.19
CA PRO A 200 -13.26 -5.00 -17.09
C PRO A 200 -13.94 -3.95 -16.20
N GLN A 201 -15.02 -3.31 -16.66
CA GLN A 201 -15.72 -2.26 -15.89
C GLN A 201 -16.40 -2.84 -14.65
N LEU A 202 -16.79 -4.11 -14.70
CA LEU A 202 -17.36 -4.84 -13.57
C LEU A 202 -16.44 -4.83 -12.33
N ILE A 203 -15.11 -4.85 -12.53
CA ILE A 203 -14.17 -4.67 -11.41
C ILE A 203 -14.37 -3.29 -10.79
N SER A 204 -14.29 -2.24 -11.60
CA SER A 204 -14.34 -0.86 -11.13
C SER A 204 -15.64 -0.54 -10.37
N GLU A 205 -16.78 -1.02 -10.85
CA GLU A 205 -18.08 -0.83 -10.18
C GLU A 205 -18.13 -1.53 -8.81
N LEU A 206 -17.71 -2.79 -8.74
CA LEU A 206 -17.66 -3.55 -7.48
C LEU A 206 -16.72 -2.92 -6.45
N VAL A 207 -15.63 -2.31 -6.93
CA VAL A 207 -14.60 -1.66 -6.11
C VAL A 207 -15.08 -0.31 -5.60
N LEU A 208 -15.71 0.52 -6.46
CA LEU A 208 -16.27 1.81 -6.08
C LEU A 208 -17.40 1.68 -5.04
N ASN A 209 -18.25 0.66 -5.17
CA ASN A 209 -19.36 0.41 -4.25
C ASN A 209 -18.94 0.13 -2.79
N LYS A 210 -17.66 -0.16 -2.54
CA LYS A 210 -17.14 -0.42 -1.18
C LYS A 210 -16.78 0.84 -0.38
N GLY A 211 -16.83 2.04 -0.99
CA GLY A 211 -16.52 3.30 -0.29
C GLY A 211 -15.07 3.39 0.19
N LEU A 212 -14.12 3.13 -0.71
CA LEU A 212 -12.69 3.00 -0.39
C LEU A 212 -12.02 4.30 0.07
N ASP A 213 -12.65 5.43 -0.22
CA ASP A 213 -12.22 6.79 0.12
C ASP A 213 -12.69 7.26 1.50
N ALA A 214 -13.35 6.39 2.28
CA ALA A 214 -13.73 6.69 3.65
C ALA A 214 -12.51 7.10 4.50
N GLN A 215 -12.58 8.30 5.10
CA GLN A 215 -11.52 8.87 5.95
C GLN A 215 -10.18 9.10 5.23
N THR A 216 -10.22 9.35 3.91
CA THR A 216 -9.01 9.69 3.15
C THR A 216 -8.96 11.17 2.78
N ALA A 217 -7.77 11.69 2.55
CA ALA A 217 -7.55 13.06 2.09
C ALA A 217 -8.04 13.31 0.65
N TYR A 218 -8.49 12.26 -0.05
CA TYR A 218 -9.00 12.34 -1.39
C TYR A 218 -10.39 11.71 -1.49
N GLU A 219 -11.07 12.02 -2.57
CA GLU A 219 -12.32 11.41 -2.98
C GLU A 219 -12.07 10.75 -4.34
N ILE A 220 -12.53 9.50 -4.48
CA ILE A 220 -12.31 8.74 -5.72
C ILE A 220 -13.44 9.08 -6.69
N LEU A 221 -13.09 9.63 -7.86
CA LEU A 221 -14.06 9.95 -8.91
C LEU A 221 -14.28 8.75 -9.84
N SER A 222 -13.19 8.11 -10.26
CA SER A 222 -13.22 6.93 -11.12
C SER A 222 -12.06 6.00 -10.81
N ILE A 223 -12.29 4.72 -11.09
CA ILE A 223 -11.27 3.68 -11.14
C ILE A 223 -11.37 3.08 -12.53
N ASP A 224 -10.31 3.22 -13.32
CA ASP A 224 -10.28 2.78 -14.71
C ASP A 224 -9.25 1.66 -14.85
N ILE A 225 -9.64 0.49 -15.38
CA ILE A 225 -8.69 -0.59 -15.64
C ILE A 225 -7.86 -0.22 -16.87
N ALA A 226 -6.56 0.00 -16.67
CA ALA A 226 -5.64 0.44 -17.70
C ALA A 226 -5.12 -0.72 -18.55
N ASP A 227 -4.88 -1.88 -17.95
CA ASP A 227 -4.39 -3.08 -18.62
C ASP A 227 -4.74 -4.34 -17.81
N ILE A 228 -5.05 -5.43 -18.50
CA ILE A 228 -5.36 -6.73 -17.91
C ILE A 228 -4.74 -7.85 -18.75
N ASN A 229 -3.93 -8.70 -18.12
CA ASN A 229 -3.26 -9.82 -18.76
C ASN A 229 -3.55 -11.14 -18.04
N VAL A 230 -3.61 -12.22 -18.80
CA VAL A 230 -3.74 -13.58 -18.24
C VAL A 230 -2.35 -14.10 -17.85
N GLY A 231 -2.22 -14.53 -16.60
CA GLY A 231 -1.00 -15.12 -16.06
C GLY A 231 -1.02 -16.65 -16.06
N GLU A 232 -0.50 -17.24 -15.00
CA GLU A 232 -0.42 -18.69 -14.85
C GLU A 232 -1.75 -19.34 -14.49
N ASN A 233 -1.91 -20.62 -14.83
CA ASN A 233 -2.99 -21.45 -14.31
C ASN A 233 -2.57 -22.06 -12.96
N ILE A 234 -2.80 -21.29 -11.89
CA ILE A 234 -2.49 -21.68 -10.52
C ILE A 234 -3.26 -22.94 -10.13
N GLY A 235 -4.51 -23.09 -10.59
CA GLY A 235 -5.33 -24.29 -10.33
C GLY A 235 -4.74 -25.58 -10.92
N ALA A 236 -4.15 -25.52 -12.11
CA ALA A 236 -3.44 -26.64 -12.71
C ALA A 236 -2.14 -26.96 -11.94
N ARG A 237 -1.35 -25.93 -11.63
CA ARG A 237 -0.08 -26.07 -10.91
C ARG A 237 -0.27 -26.66 -9.51
N LEU A 238 -1.30 -26.23 -8.78
CA LEU A 238 -1.64 -26.78 -7.47
C LEU A 238 -2.07 -28.25 -7.56
N ARG A 239 -2.86 -28.63 -8.57
CA ARG A 239 -3.28 -30.03 -8.80
C ARG A 239 -2.10 -30.93 -9.14
N GLU A 240 -1.17 -30.45 -9.97
CA GLU A 240 0.06 -31.17 -10.29
C GLU A 240 0.94 -31.36 -9.04
N ALA A 241 1.11 -30.31 -8.24
CA ALA A 241 1.86 -30.37 -6.98
C ALA A 241 1.24 -31.34 -5.97
N GLN A 242 -0.10 -31.35 -5.85
CA GLN A 242 -0.83 -32.30 -5.02
C GLN A 242 -0.66 -33.73 -5.50
N ALA A 243 -0.84 -33.99 -6.80
CA ALA A 243 -0.67 -35.32 -7.38
C ALA A 243 0.75 -35.87 -7.19
N LYS A 244 1.78 -35.00 -7.30
CA LYS A 244 3.17 -35.39 -7.04
C LYS A 244 3.39 -35.76 -5.57
N SER A 245 2.84 -34.97 -4.64
CA SER A 245 2.92 -35.27 -3.20
C SER A 245 2.18 -36.57 -2.86
N ASP A 246 1.00 -36.79 -3.41
CA ASP A 246 0.23 -38.03 -3.23
C ASP A 246 0.97 -39.26 -3.77
N MET A 247 1.64 -39.11 -4.93
CA MET A 247 2.48 -40.15 -5.52
C MET A 247 3.67 -40.49 -4.61
N GLU A 248 4.34 -39.49 -4.05
CA GLU A 248 5.46 -39.67 -3.11
C GLU A 248 5.00 -40.39 -1.83
N ILE A 249 3.87 -40.00 -1.25
CA ILE A 249 3.28 -40.67 -0.08
C ILE A 249 2.89 -42.12 -0.41
N ALA A 250 2.28 -42.35 -1.57
CA ALA A 250 1.91 -43.69 -2.01
C ALA A 250 3.14 -44.58 -2.21
N ARG A 251 4.22 -44.02 -2.78
CA ARG A 251 5.49 -44.72 -2.96
C ARG A 251 6.15 -45.05 -1.62
N ALA A 252 6.19 -44.11 -0.69
CA ALA A 252 6.73 -44.32 0.66
C ALA A 252 5.96 -45.43 1.41
N LYS A 253 4.62 -45.40 1.37
CA LYS A 253 3.78 -46.45 1.96
C LYS A 253 3.97 -47.82 1.30
N ALA A 254 4.18 -47.85 -0.02
CA ALA A 254 4.46 -49.09 -0.73
C ALA A 254 5.83 -49.67 -0.33
N GLU A 255 6.83 -48.81 -0.15
CA GLU A 255 8.15 -49.20 0.33
C GLU A 255 8.12 -49.67 1.79
N GLU A 256 7.41 -48.97 2.67
CA GLU A 256 7.18 -49.37 4.06
C GLU A 256 6.51 -50.75 4.13
N LYS A 257 5.44 -50.98 3.36
CA LYS A 257 4.78 -52.29 3.29
C LYS A 257 5.70 -53.38 2.75
N ARG A 258 6.54 -53.07 1.77
CA ARG A 258 7.54 -54.02 1.25
C ARG A 258 8.57 -54.36 2.32
N ALA A 259 9.11 -53.36 3.02
CA ALA A 259 10.05 -53.56 4.10
C ALA A 259 9.44 -54.40 5.24
N PHE A 260 8.20 -54.08 5.65
CA PHE A 260 7.49 -54.85 6.66
C PHE A 260 7.19 -56.29 6.22
N ALA A 261 6.79 -56.50 4.97
CA ALA A 261 6.56 -57.84 4.43
C ALA A 261 7.85 -58.67 4.40
N VAL A 262 8.99 -58.06 4.03
CA VAL A 262 10.30 -58.70 4.08
C VAL A 262 10.69 -59.04 5.52
N ALA A 263 10.55 -58.10 6.46
CA ALA A 263 10.84 -58.33 7.87
C ALA A 263 9.97 -59.45 8.47
N THR A 264 8.66 -59.43 8.19
CA THR A 264 7.73 -60.49 8.61
C THR A 264 8.12 -61.84 8.01
N LYS A 265 8.53 -61.87 6.73
CA LYS A 265 8.99 -63.10 6.09
C LYS A 265 10.26 -63.64 6.77
N GLN A 266 11.23 -62.78 7.05
CA GLN A 266 12.47 -63.15 7.76
C GLN A 266 12.19 -63.62 9.19
N GLU A 267 11.30 -62.98 9.94
CA GLU A 267 10.89 -63.44 11.27
C GLU A 267 10.26 -64.84 11.22
N ASN A 268 9.39 -65.10 10.23
CA ASN A 268 8.77 -66.40 10.06
C ASN A 268 9.79 -67.47 9.64
N GLU A 269 10.71 -67.13 8.73
CA GLU A 269 11.82 -68.01 8.35
C GLU A 269 12.72 -68.33 9.55
N ALA A 270 12.98 -67.37 10.45
CA ALA A 270 13.73 -67.60 11.68
C ALA A 270 12.99 -68.45 12.73
N LYS A 271 11.65 -68.39 12.76
CA LYS A 271 10.82 -69.24 13.65
C LYS A 271 10.80 -70.71 13.20
N ILE A 272 10.99 -71.00 11.91
CA ILE A 272 10.98 -72.38 11.38
C ILE A 272 12.06 -73.25 12.03
N PRO A 273 13.35 -72.88 12.06
CA PRO A 273 14.40 -73.64 12.75
C PRO A 273 14.10 -73.85 14.23
N LEU A 274 13.58 -72.83 14.92
CA LEU A 274 13.25 -72.91 16.35
C LEU A 274 12.10 -73.90 16.62
N ALA A 275 11.07 -73.87 15.78
CA ALA A 275 9.97 -74.83 15.84
C ALA A 275 10.44 -76.25 15.49
N MET A 276 11.36 -76.39 14.53
CA MET A 276 11.98 -77.65 14.16
C MET A 276 12.79 -78.24 15.32
N ALA A 277 13.60 -77.41 15.99
CA ALA A 277 14.36 -77.81 17.18
C ALA A 277 13.43 -78.30 18.31
N LYS A 278 12.33 -77.57 18.59
CA LYS A 278 11.31 -78.02 19.56
C LYS A 278 10.64 -79.33 19.14
N ALA A 279 10.37 -79.55 17.86
CA ALA A 279 9.79 -80.79 17.36
C ALA A 279 10.75 -81.98 17.48
N PHE A 280 12.06 -81.76 17.33
CA PHE A 280 13.09 -82.75 17.62
C PHE A 280 13.17 -83.07 19.12
N GLU A 281 13.16 -82.07 20.00
CA GLU A 281 13.17 -82.27 21.46
C GLU A 281 11.93 -83.02 21.96
N ALA A 282 10.76 -82.71 21.42
CA ALA A 282 9.49 -83.37 21.77
C ALA A 282 9.34 -84.78 21.16
N GLY A 283 10.31 -85.25 20.36
CA GLY A 283 10.31 -86.59 19.75
C GLY A 283 9.32 -86.77 18.58
N ASN A 284 8.71 -85.69 18.09
CA ASN A 284 7.72 -85.74 17.00
C ASN A 284 8.34 -85.77 15.60
N LEU A 285 9.66 -85.55 15.49
CA LEU A 285 10.40 -85.58 14.22
C LEU A 285 11.64 -86.48 14.33
N GLY A 286 11.69 -87.54 13.52
CA GLY A 286 12.80 -88.49 13.52
C GLY A 286 13.94 -88.12 12.54
N ILE A 287 15.16 -88.60 12.82
CA ILE A 287 16.36 -88.32 12.01
C ILE A 287 16.15 -88.67 10.53
N MET A 288 15.51 -89.81 10.24
CA MET A 288 15.22 -90.26 8.86
C MET A 288 14.24 -89.34 8.10
N GLN A 289 13.31 -88.70 8.81
CA GLN A 289 12.35 -87.76 8.20
C GLN A 289 13.03 -86.43 7.86
N TYR A 290 13.97 -85.99 8.70
CA TYR A 290 14.80 -84.81 8.44
C TYR A 290 15.72 -85.00 7.24
N THR A 291 16.35 -86.17 7.09
CA THR A 291 17.22 -86.45 5.93
C THR A 291 16.41 -86.50 4.63
N LYS A 292 15.19 -87.04 4.67
CA LYS A 292 14.27 -86.99 3.52
C LYS A 292 13.89 -85.56 3.15
N LEU A 293 13.58 -84.71 4.13
CA LEU A 293 13.32 -83.28 3.92
C LEU A 293 14.51 -82.58 3.24
N LYS A 294 15.73 -82.77 3.75
CA LYS A 294 16.95 -82.22 3.13
C LYS A 294 17.19 -82.68 1.70
N ASN A 295 16.90 -83.94 1.38
CA ASN A 295 17.04 -84.45 0.01
C ASN A 295 16.00 -83.80 -0.93
N ILE A 296 14.76 -83.65 -0.47
CA ILE A 296 13.70 -82.97 -1.25
C ILE A 296 14.05 -81.49 -1.47
N GLU A 297 14.60 -80.80 -0.45
CA GLU A 297 15.11 -79.43 -0.59
C GLU A 297 16.25 -79.33 -1.60
N ALA A 298 17.22 -80.25 -1.55
CA ALA A 298 18.34 -80.31 -2.49
C ALA A 298 17.86 -80.55 -3.93
N ASP A 299 16.92 -81.46 -4.13
CA ASP A 299 16.30 -81.72 -5.43
C ASP A 299 15.52 -80.50 -5.96
N THR A 300 14.83 -79.78 -5.06
CA THR A 300 14.08 -78.57 -5.40
C THR A 300 15.03 -77.44 -5.80
N HIS A 301 16.13 -77.25 -5.06
CA HIS A 301 17.15 -76.25 -5.38
C HIS A 301 17.83 -76.53 -6.73
N MET A 302 18.16 -77.79 -7.02
CA MET A 302 18.68 -78.19 -8.33
C MET A 302 17.68 -77.87 -9.45
N ARG A 303 16.38 -78.14 -9.24
CA ARG A 303 15.34 -77.81 -10.23
C ARG A 303 15.14 -76.31 -10.44
N GLU A 304 15.20 -75.49 -9.37
CA GLU A 304 15.10 -74.03 -9.48
C GLU A 304 16.30 -73.41 -10.22
N GLN A 305 17.50 -73.93 -10.01
CA GLN A 305 18.70 -73.48 -10.72
C GLN A 305 18.63 -73.80 -12.21
N ILE A 306 18.21 -75.03 -12.57
CA ILE A 306 17.97 -75.42 -13.96
C ILE A 306 16.87 -74.54 -14.59
N GLY A 307 15.79 -74.23 -13.85
CA GLY A 307 14.70 -73.39 -14.34
C GLY A 307 15.05 -71.89 -14.51
N LYS A 308 16.05 -71.38 -13.76
CA LYS A 308 16.56 -70.02 -13.92
C LYS A 308 17.52 -69.87 -15.10
N GLU A 309 18.34 -70.88 -15.39
CA GLU A 309 19.23 -70.88 -16.57
C GLU A 309 18.45 -70.93 -17.90
N VAL A 310 17.26 -71.54 -17.92
CA VAL A 310 16.40 -71.63 -19.13
C VAL A 310 15.64 -70.33 -19.43
N ARG A 311 15.63 -69.34 -18.52
CA ARG A 311 14.99 -68.02 -18.71
C ARG A 311 15.96 -66.93 -19.16
N VAL A 312 16.93 -67.28 -19.99
CA VAL A 312 17.77 -66.31 -20.71
C VAL A 312 17.41 -66.38 -22.19
N ASP A 313 16.34 -65.65 -22.54
CA ASP A 313 16.04 -65.03 -23.84
C ASP A 313 15.16 -63.80 -23.55
#